data_AF-A0A0K2B0F2-F1
#
_entry.id   AF-A0A0K2B0F2-F1
#
_cell.length_a   1.000
_cell.length_b   1.000
_cell.length_c   1.000
_cell.angle_alpha   90.00
_cell.angle_beta   90.00
_cell.angle_gamma   90.00
#
_symmetry.space_group_name_H-M   'P 1'
#
loop_
_entity.id
_entity.type
_entity.pdbx_description
1 polymer ?
#
loop_
_entity_poly.entity_id
_entity_poly.type
_entity_poly.pdbx_seq_one_letter_code
_entity_poly.pdbx_strand_id
1 'polypeptide(L)'
;MQRIRLNGESVENVRMMTTLGPVSEAIFSVRQMGGRGEPGFREWEEQVSDRLRSGRLDLGVISALRRTSDLTWLLAGEGNSAAEERSLPQGLRRGDVRSAIERYTDASVGPYWPQMLVRLGAEREERMRRAPEGGESLLNSLHPEISWKRPYLEIPGGEDSEIEVNGKGILIAPSIFLGSRPAVFLPNVGGTSELPVLVFSVRLAPAETRSLWTAQAKDAEALDALMGRTRAQLLRLTLVGGTTSELARRVGTSAAAVSQHTGILRNAGLIRSERDRNTVIHRITGLGRAVLNGKFHAAPAQPETMTLANAGGGRETRVPRQRQPFAVGRKRPLSAPLQVADGGLACRVS
;
A
#
# COMPACT_ATOMS: atom_id res chain seq x y z
N MET A 1 19.46 -15.86 -16.14
CA MET A 1 18.15 -16.30 -15.61
C MET A 1 18.39 -16.70 -14.17
N GLN A 2 17.65 -16.14 -13.21
CA GLN A 2 17.86 -16.53 -11.80
C GLN A 2 16.91 -17.69 -11.45
N ARG A 3 17.43 -18.71 -10.76
CA ARG A 3 16.67 -19.88 -10.32
C ARG A 3 16.78 -20.02 -8.81
N ILE A 4 15.64 -20.05 -8.12
CA ILE A 4 15.60 -20.26 -6.67
C ILE A 4 15.04 -21.65 -6.40
N ARG A 5 15.85 -22.51 -5.79
CA ARG A 5 15.47 -23.86 -5.41
C ARG A 5 14.71 -23.83 -4.09
N LEU A 6 13.44 -24.21 -4.12
CA LEU A 6 12.56 -24.34 -2.95
C LEU A 6 12.18 -25.82 -2.80
N ASN A 7 12.50 -26.40 -1.64
CA ASN A 7 12.02 -27.75 -1.29
C ASN A 7 10.54 -27.72 -0.84
N GLY A 8 9.91 -28.89 -0.67
CA GLY A 8 8.49 -28.98 -0.29
C GLY A 8 8.17 -28.21 1.01
N GLU A 9 9.02 -28.34 2.03
CA GLU A 9 8.89 -27.62 3.30
C GLU A 9 8.96 -26.10 3.13
N SER A 10 9.84 -25.61 2.25
CA SER A 10 9.96 -24.17 1.96
C SER A 10 8.71 -23.63 1.28
N VAL A 11 8.12 -24.42 0.38
CA VAL A 11 6.90 -24.08 -0.35
C VAL A 11 5.69 -24.02 0.59
N GLU A 12 5.58 -24.98 1.52
CA GLU A 12 4.54 -24.98 2.56
C GLU A 12 4.67 -23.77 3.50
N ASN A 13 5.88 -23.27 3.71
CA ASN A 13 6.18 -22.13 4.56
C ASN A 13 6.30 -20.79 3.81
N VAL A 14 5.78 -20.69 2.58
CA VAL A 14 5.65 -19.41 1.86
C VAL A 14 4.63 -18.53 2.57
N ARG A 15 5.05 -17.32 2.98
CA ARG A 15 4.16 -16.36 3.64
C ARG A 15 4.19 -15.01 2.95
N MET A 16 3.03 -14.36 2.86
CA MET A 16 2.93 -13.05 2.24
C MET A 16 2.85 -11.91 3.26
N MET A 17 3.80 -10.99 3.17
CA MET A 17 3.82 -9.71 3.87
C MET A 17 3.02 -8.65 3.09
N THR A 18 2.58 -7.59 3.77
CA THR A 18 2.00 -6.44 3.08
C THR A 18 3.07 -5.64 2.35
N THR A 19 4.26 -5.51 2.93
CA THR A 19 5.36 -4.68 2.41
C THR A 19 6.65 -4.96 3.17
N LEU A 20 7.80 -4.65 2.57
CA LEU A 20 9.08 -4.56 3.27
C LEU A 20 9.30 -3.22 3.97
N GLY A 21 8.65 -2.15 3.51
CA GLY A 21 8.62 -0.87 4.21
C GLY A 21 8.97 0.30 3.30
N PRO A 22 8.96 1.53 3.83
CA PRO A 22 9.22 2.72 3.02
C PRO A 22 10.68 2.79 2.55
N VAL A 23 11.63 2.28 3.34
CA VAL A 23 13.06 2.27 2.97
C VAL A 23 13.32 1.36 1.76
N SER A 24 12.68 0.19 1.67
CA SER A 24 12.84 -0.68 0.50
C SER A 24 12.26 -0.05 -0.76
N GLU A 25 11.08 0.58 -0.66
CA GLU A 25 10.48 1.31 -1.78
C GLU A 25 11.37 2.48 -2.23
N ALA A 26 11.97 3.21 -1.28
CA ALA A 26 12.89 4.30 -1.60
C ALA A 26 14.15 3.77 -2.32
N ILE A 27 14.73 2.67 -1.85
CA ILE A 27 15.86 2.02 -2.52
C ILE A 27 15.52 1.65 -3.96
N PHE A 28 14.35 1.05 -4.19
CA PHE A 28 13.90 0.70 -5.54
C PHE A 28 13.58 1.95 -6.39
N SER A 29 13.07 3.02 -5.77
CA SER A 29 12.69 4.25 -6.47
C SER A 29 13.88 5.07 -6.95
N VAL A 30 15.09 4.90 -6.38
CA VAL A 30 16.29 5.62 -6.82
C VAL A 30 16.51 5.45 -8.34
N ARG A 31 16.18 4.28 -8.90
CA ARG A 31 16.32 4.01 -10.34
C ARG A 31 15.28 4.73 -11.20
N GLN A 32 14.14 5.10 -10.63
CA GLN A 32 13.09 5.85 -11.32
C GLN A 32 13.43 7.34 -11.47
N MET A 33 14.45 7.84 -10.76
CA MET A 33 14.92 9.23 -10.88
C MET A 33 15.79 9.45 -12.13
N GLY A 34 15.47 10.46 -12.93
CA GLY A 34 16.26 10.95 -14.07
C GLY A 34 15.66 10.71 -15.45
N GLY A 35 14.35 10.82 -15.62
CA GLY A 35 13.68 10.96 -16.92
C GLY A 35 13.58 9.69 -17.79
N ARG A 36 14.13 8.55 -17.33
CA ARG A 36 13.93 7.22 -17.95
C ARG A 36 12.90 6.36 -17.20
N GLY A 37 12.21 6.94 -16.22
CA GLY A 37 11.17 6.26 -15.45
C GLY A 37 9.92 5.98 -16.29
N GLU A 38 9.09 5.07 -15.80
CA GLU A 38 7.79 4.77 -16.42
C GLU A 38 6.88 6.02 -16.41
N PRO A 39 6.04 6.25 -17.45
CA PRO A 39 5.24 7.47 -17.57
C PRO A 39 4.33 7.78 -16.36
N GLY A 40 3.92 6.76 -15.60
CA GLY A 40 3.11 6.91 -14.40
C GLY A 40 3.83 7.55 -13.22
N PHE A 41 5.17 7.65 -13.24
CA PHE A 41 5.99 8.21 -12.16
C PHE A 41 6.50 9.63 -12.42
N ARG A 42 6.17 10.25 -13.57
CA ARG A 42 6.67 11.61 -13.89
C ARG A 42 6.27 12.65 -12.85
N GLU A 43 5.00 12.65 -12.44
CA GLU A 43 4.49 13.56 -11.41
C GLU A 43 5.17 13.32 -10.05
N TRP A 44 5.40 12.04 -9.71
CA TRP A 44 6.19 11.69 -8.53
C TRP A 44 7.62 12.25 -8.64
N GLU A 45 8.29 12.05 -9.76
CA GLU A 45 9.67 12.48 -9.99
C GLU A 45 9.82 14.00 -9.90
N GLU A 46 8.87 14.76 -10.46
CA GLU A 46 8.80 16.21 -10.38
C GLU A 46 8.65 16.68 -8.93
N GLN A 47 7.64 16.16 -8.22
CA GLN A 47 7.39 16.51 -6.81
C GLN A 47 8.57 16.13 -5.89
N VAL A 48 9.21 14.98 -6.14
CA VAL A 48 10.39 14.56 -5.36
C VAL A 48 11.58 15.46 -5.66
N SER A 49 11.83 15.79 -6.92
CA SER A 49 12.91 16.70 -7.31
C SER A 49 12.75 18.09 -6.68
N ASP A 50 11.52 18.59 -6.58
CA ASP A 50 11.22 19.85 -5.89
C ASP A 50 11.49 19.78 -4.39
N ARG A 51 11.03 18.71 -3.72
CA ARG A 51 11.28 18.49 -2.29
C ARG A 51 12.77 18.37 -1.98
N LEU A 52 13.51 17.60 -2.79
CA LEU A 52 14.95 17.43 -2.62
C LEU A 52 15.70 18.77 -2.77
N ARG A 53 15.33 19.58 -3.76
CA ARG A 53 15.87 20.93 -3.96
C ARG A 53 15.57 21.84 -2.76
N SER A 54 14.35 21.80 -2.22
CA SER A 54 13.98 22.61 -1.04
C SER A 54 14.61 22.11 0.28
N GLY A 55 14.82 20.80 0.41
CA GLY A 55 15.27 20.12 1.63
C GLY A 55 16.79 20.01 1.78
N ARG A 56 17.56 20.62 0.87
CA ARG A 56 19.05 20.58 0.84
C ARG A 56 19.63 19.16 0.79
N LEU A 57 18.99 18.25 0.06
CA LEU A 57 19.66 17.01 -0.37
C LEU A 57 20.37 17.30 -1.69
N ASP A 58 21.69 17.09 -1.73
CA ASP A 58 22.46 17.24 -2.95
C ASP A 58 22.00 16.20 -3.99
N LEU A 59 21.43 16.66 -5.11
CA LEU A 59 21.04 15.82 -6.24
C LEU A 59 22.23 15.03 -6.81
N GLY A 60 23.46 15.50 -6.58
CA GLY A 60 24.71 14.79 -6.85
C GLY A 60 24.82 13.49 -6.05
N VAL A 61 24.38 13.46 -4.79
CA VAL A 61 24.34 12.25 -3.96
C VAL A 61 23.32 11.26 -4.50
N ILE A 62 22.11 11.70 -4.84
CA ILE A 62 21.09 10.81 -5.46
C ILE A 62 21.59 10.27 -6.81
N SER A 63 22.25 11.11 -7.60
CA SER A 63 22.86 10.69 -8.87
C SER A 63 24.01 9.69 -8.68
N ALA A 64 24.78 9.81 -7.59
CA ALA A 64 25.79 8.83 -7.20
C ALA A 64 25.14 7.50 -6.75
N LEU A 65 24.13 7.57 -5.89
CA LEU A 65 23.34 6.40 -5.44
C LEU A 65 22.71 5.65 -6.61
N ARG A 66 22.16 6.37 -7.60
CA ARG A 66 21.61 5.75 -8.82
C ARG A 66 22.66 5.03 -9.66
N ARG A 67 23.91 5.50 -9.64
CA ARG A 67 25.05 4.87 -10.32
C ARG A 67 25.66 3.73 -9.53
N THR A 68 25.24 3.54 -8.28
CA THR A 68 25.76 2.50 -7.39
C THR A 68 25.12 1.16 -7.69
N SER A 69 25.93 0.11 -7.66
CA SER A 69 25.49 -1.27 -7.79
C SER A 69 24.80 -1.70 -6.50
N ASP A 70 23.48 -1.83 -6.57
CA ASP A 70 22.59 -2.46 -5.59
C ASP A 70 22.65 -1.94 -4.13
N LEU A 71 21.67 -1.10 -3.75
CA LEU A 71 21.52 -0.58 -2.40
C LEU A 71 20.73 -1.53 -1.47
N THR A 72 20.34 -2.72 -1.92
CA THR A 72 19.54 -3.66 -1.11
C THR A 72 20.27 -4.16 0.14
N TRP A 73 21.60 -4.05 0.19
CA TRP A 73 22.37 -4.32 1.41
C TRP A 73 21.92 -3.47 2.60
N LEU A 74 21.36 -2.27 2.39
CA LEU A 74 20.81 -1.43 3.47
C LEU A 74 19.61 -2.08 4.18
N LEU A 75 18.97 -3.06 3.54
CA LEU A 75 17.85 -3.82 4.10
C LEU A 75 18.34 -5.01 4.94
N ALA A 76 19.61 -5.41 4.82
CA ALA A 76 20.16 -6.49 5.63
C ALA A 76 20.21 -6.11 7.12
N GLY A 77 20.07 -7.11 7.99
CA GLY A 77 20.28 -6.92 9.44
C GLY A 77 21.74 -6.63 9.77
N GLU A 78 22.00 -6.16 10.99
CA GLU A 78 23.36 -5.94 11.51
C GLU A 78 24.17 -7.24 11.42
N GLY A 79 25.12 -7.32 10.47
CA GLY A 79 26.01 -8.48 10.37
C GLY A 79 26.64 -8.82 9.02
N ASN A 80 26.30 -8.16 7.90
CA ASN A 80 26.81 -8.56 6.58
C ASN A 80 27.91 -7.64 6.02
N SER A 81 28.98 -7.45 6.79
CA SER A 81 30.01 -6.44 6.51
C SER A 81 30.80 -6.61 5.21
N ALA A 82 30.93 -7.82 4.64
CA ALA A 82 31.82 -8.07 3.50
C ALA A 82 31.22 -7.74 2.11
N ALA A 83 29.92 -7.99 1.90
CA ALA A 83 29.22 -7.61 0.66
C ALA A 83 28.89 -6.11 0.64
N GLU A 84 28.68 -5.53 1.82
CA GLU A 84 28.38 -4.10 2.04
C GLU A 84 29.53 -3.18 1.61
N GLU A 85 30.79 -3.58 1.85
CA GLU A 85 31.97 -2.74 1.56
C GLU A 85 32.32 -2.64 0.08
N ARG A 86 32.08 -3.72 -0.69
CA ARG A 86 32.29 -3.74 -2.15
C ARG A 86 31.26 -2.91 -2.92
N SER A 87 30.15 -2.55 -2.28
CA SER A 87 28.99 -1.91 -2.91
C SER A 87 28.92 -0.40 -2.65
N LEU A 88 29.87 0.17 -1.90
CA LEU A 88 29.89 1.61 -1.61
C LEU A 88 30.48 2.42 -2.77
N PRO A 89 29.90 3.59 -3.09
CA PRO A 89 30.53 4.55 -3.99
C PRO A 89 31.88 5.01 -3.45
N GLN A 90 32.84 5.24 -4.34
CA GLN A 90 34.15 5.76 -3.94
C GLN A 90 34.00 7.06 -3.13
N GLY A 91 34.54 7.05 -1.91
CA GLY A 91 34.56 8.22 -1.01
C GLY A 91 33.36 8.38 -0.06
N LEU A 92 32.31 7.55 -0.14
CA LEU A 92 31.18 7.59 0.80
C LEU A 92 31.32 6.58 1.93
N ARG A 93 31.05 7.00 3.17
CA ARG A 93 30.97 6.07 4.32
C ARG A 93 29.58 5.44 4.40
N ARG A 94 29.47 4.26 5.01
CA ARG A 94 28.18 3.56 5.23
C ARG A 94 27.13 4.44 5.90
N GLY A 95 27.54 5.21 6.93
CA GLY A 95 26.66 6.13 7.64
C GLY A 95 26.12 7.26 6.77
N ASP A 96 26.92 7.74 5.82
CA ASP A 96 26.51 8.80 4.88
C ASP A 96 25.45 8.26 3.91
N VAL A 97 25.65 7.05 3.38
CA VAL A 97 24.69 6.37 2.49
C VAL A 97 23.37 6.11 3.22
N ARG A 98 23.43 5.59 4.45
CA ARG A 98 22.23 5.34 5.28
C ARG A 98 21.46 6.64 5.53
N SER A 99 22.15 7.68 5.99
CA SER A 99 21.55 8.99 6.25
C SER A 99 20.94 9.60 4.99
N ALA A 100 21.62 9.45 3.83
CA ALA A 100 21.10 9.93 2.56
C ALA A 100 19.82 9.19 2.14
N ILE A 101 19.77 7.86 2.32
CA ILE A 101 18.59 7.06 2.00
C ILE A 101 17.44 7.33 2.97
N GLU A 102 17.69 7.57 4.24
CA GLU A 102 16.64 7.97 5.21
C GLU A 102 15.98 9.28 4.78
N ARG A 103 16.77 10.32 4.51
CA ARG A 103 16.21 11.60 4.06
C ARG A 103 15.56 11.49 2.67
N TYR A 104 16.12 10.67 1.79
CA TYR A 104 15.48 10.38 0.50
C TYR A 104 14.16 9.65 0.68
N THR A 105 14.06 8.71 1.63
CA THR A 105 12.81 8.01 1.97
C THR A 105 11.75 9.01 2.42
N ASP A 106 12.10 9.94 3.31
CA ASP A 106 11.19 10.98 3.80
C ASP A 106 10.70 11.93 2.71
N ALA A 107 11.53 12.22 1.70
CA ALA A 107 11.16 13.10 0.58
C ALA A 107 10.37 12.36 -0.52
N SER A 108 10.74 11.11 -0.80
CA SER A 108 10.32 10.36 -1.99
C SER A 108 9.20 9.37 -1.77
N VAL A 109 9.13 8.74 -0.60
CA VAL A 109 8.13 7.73 -0.27
C VAL A 109 7.23 8.20 0.87
N GLY A 110 7.79 8.87 1.88
CA GLY A 110 7.09 9.33 3.08
C GLY A 110 5.73 10.01 2.81
N PRO A 111 5.65 10.99 1.89
CA PRO A 111 4.41 11.69 1.60
C PRO A 111 3.35 10.74 1.04
N TYR A 112 3.77 9.80 0.17
CA TYR A 112 2.92 8.87 -0.56
C TYR A 112 2.58 7.58 0.19
N TRP A 113 3.32 7.31 1.27
CA TRP A 113 3.32 6.03 1.97
C TRP A 113 1.92 5.53 2.39
N PRO A 114 1.00 6.37 2.90
CA PRO A 114 -0.34 5.90 3.25
C PRO A 114 -1.11 5.30 2.05
N GLN A 115 -1.02 5.92 0.87
CA GLN A 115 -1.72 5.45 -0.33
C GLN A 115 -1.05 4.21 -0.92
N MET A 116 0.29 4.21 -0.92
CA MET A 116 1.07 3.03 -1.29
C MET A 116 0.71 1.83 -0.41
N LEU A 117 0.62 2.02 0.91
CA LEU A 117 0.20 0.97 1.84
C LEU A 117 -1.20 0.44 1.53
N VAL A 118 -2.16 1.29 1.16
CA VAL A 118 -3.51 0.84 0.78
C VAL A 118 -3.44 -0.04 -0.47
N ARG A 119 -2.64 0.36 -1.45
CA ARG A 119 -2.48 -0.38 -2.71
C ARG A 119 -1.72 -1.70 -2.51
N LEU A 120 -0.67 -1.70 -1.69
CA LEU A 120 0.12 -2.90 -1.34
C LEU A 120 -0.73 -3.88 -0.51
N GLY A 121 -1.55 -3.39 0.42
CA GLY A 121 -2.54 -4.19 1.14
C GLY A 121 -3.58 -4.82 0.19
N ALA A 122 -4.05 -4.05 -0.80
CA ALA A 122 -4.92 -4.56 -1.87
C ALA A 122 -4.29 -5.71 -2.62
N GLU A 123 -3.03 -5.52 -3.01
CA GLU A 123 -2.29 -6.50 -3.79
C GLU A 123 -2.13 -7.80 -3.01
N ARG A 124 -1.76 -7.69 -1.73
CA ARG A 124 -1.66 -8.85 -0.84
C ARG A 124 -2.98 -9.62 -0.77
N GLU A 125 -4.09 -8.94 -0.52
CA GLU A 125 -5.41 -9.59 -0.44
C GLU A 125 -5.79 -10.26 -1.77
N GLU A 126 -5.51 -9.61 -2.89
CA GLU A 126 -5.75 -10.15 -4.23
C GLU A 126 -4.96 -11.44 -4.48
N ARG A 127 -3.66 -11.45 -4.15
CA ARG A 127 -2.82 -12.64 -4.34
C ARG A 127 -3.22 -13.77 -3.42
N MET A 128 -3.48 -13.48 -2.14
CA MET A 128 -3.96 -14.49 -1.20
C MET A 128 -5.29 -15.11 -1.65
N ARG A 129 -6.19 -14.31 -2.26
CA ARG A 129 -7.45 -14.82 -2.79
C ARG A 129 -7.29 -15.65 -4.07
N ARG A 130 -6.31 -15.32 -4.92
CA ARG A 130 -5.99 -16.07 -6.16
C ARG A 130 -5.18 -17.34 -5.90
N ALA A 131 -4.69 -17.54 -4.68
CA ALA A 131 -3.82 -18.64 -4.30
C ALA A 131 -4.43 -19.52 -3.18
N PRO A 132 -5.63 -20.11 -3.37
CA PRO A 132 -6.28 -20.92 -2.33
C PRO A 132 -5.55 -22.25 -2.07
N GLU A 133 -4.77 -22.74 -3.03
CA GLU A 133 -4.05 -24.02 -2.97
C GLU A 133 -2.71 -23.91 -2.22
N GLY A 134 -2.37 -22.73 -1.69
CA GLY A 134 -1.17 -22.50 -0.89
C GLY A 134 0.03 -22.00 -1.69
N GLY A 135 1.24 -22.30 -1.21
CA GLY A 135 2.49 -21.65 -1.64
C GLY A 135 2.73 -21.68 -3.14
N GLU A 136 2.43 -22.78 -3.83
CA GLU A 136 2.71 -22.91 -5.28
C GLU A 136 1.80 -22.06 -6.15
N SER A 137 0.51 -22.05 -5.83
CA SER A 137 -0.44 -21.15 -6.49
C SER A 137 -0.07 -19.69 -6.24
N LEU A 138 0.45 -19.37 -5.05
CA LEU A 138 0.94 -18.04 -4.72
C LEU A 138 2.18 -17.68 -5.55
N LEU A 139 3.16 -18.56 -5.64
CA LEU A 139 4.38 -18.37 -6.43
C LEU A 139 4.08 -18.12 -7.92
N ASN A 140 3.16 -18.88 -8.52
CA ASN A 140 2.73 -18.67 -9.90
C ASN A 140 1.88 -17.40 -10.10
N SER A 141 1.30 -16.86 -9.03
CA SER A 141 0.49 -15.63 -9.11
C SER A 141 1.31 -14.34 -9.06
N LEU A 142 2.62 -14.40 -8.79
CA LEU A 142 3.45 -13.24 -8.44
C LEU A 142 3.63 -12.25 -9.59
N HIS A 143 4.03 -12.75 -10.75
CA HIS A 143 4.26 -11.97 -11.95
C HIS A 143 4.23 -12.93 -13.15
N PRO A 144 3.68 -12.59 -14.32
CA PRO A 144 3.60 -13.54 -15.44
C PRO A 144 4.94 -13.97 -16.01
N GLU A 145 5.99 -13.19 -15.76
CA GLU A 145 7.36 -13.56 -16.14
C GLU A 145 8.02 -14.49 -15.12
N ILE A 146 7.43 -14.65 -13.93
CA ILE A 146 7.90 -15.60 -12.91
C ILE A 146 7.21 -16.94 -13.14
N SER A 147 7.98 -18.01 -13.21
CA SER A 147 7.46 -19.37 -13.40
C SER A 147 7.89 -20.26 -12.25
N TRP A 148 6.93 -20.90 -11.58
CA TRP A 148 7.22 -21.99 -10.65
C TRP A 148 7.19 -23.33 -11.40
N LYS A 149 8.34 -24.02 -11.43
CA LYS A 149 8.52 -25.36 -11.97
C LYS A 149 9.31 -26.16 -10.95
N ARG A 150 8.61 -26.93 -10.11
CA ARG A 150 9.24 -27.70 -9.01
C ARG A 150 10.57 -28.34 -9.45
N PRO A 151 11.67 -28.14 -8.69
CA PRO A 151 11.79 -27.38 -7.43
C PRO A 151 12.18 -25.90 -7.59
N TYR A 152 12.13 -25.34 -8.80
CA TYR A 152 12.68 -24.03 -9.12
C TYR A 152 11.61 -22.95 -9.32
N LEU A 153 11.86 -21.79 -8.71
CA LEU A 153 11.24 -20.53 -9.10
C LEU A 153 12.18 -19.80 -10.07
N GLU A 154 11.74 -19.62 -11.30
CA GLU A 154 12.50 -18.98 -12.37
C GLU A 154 12.13 -17.49 -12.44
N ILE A 155 13.14 -16.62 -12.37
CA ILE A 155 12.99 -15.16 -12.42
C ILE A 155 13.88 -14.59 -13.55
N PRO A 156 13.29 -14.00 -14.59
CA PRO A 156 14.06 -13.42 -15.69
C PRO A 156 14.68 -12.08 -15.31
N GLY A 157 15.72 -11.68 -16.06
CA GLY A 157 16.39 -10.38 -15.90
C GLY A 157 17.39 -10.28 -14.73
N GLY A 158 17.58 -11.35 -13.96
CA GLY A 158 18.65 -11.48 -12.96
C GLY A 158 19.93 -12.08 -13.52
N GLU A 159 21.03 -11.93 -12.77
CA GLU A 159 22.28 -12.66 -13.01
C GLU A 159 22.01 -14.16 -13.06
N ASP A 160 22.70 -14.85 -13.97
CA ASP A 160 22.56 -16.29 -14.11
C ASP A 160 23.11 -16.99 -12.88
N SER A 161 22.22 -17.38 -11.98
CA SER A 161 22.54 -17.83 -10.63
C SER A 161 21.49 -18.82 -10.13
N GLU A 162 21.95 -19.77 -9.33
CA GLU A 162 21.09 -20.72 -8.62
C GLU A 162 21.23 -20.47 -7.11
N ILE A 163 20.10 -20.27 -6.43
CA ILE A 163 20.04 -19.96 -5.01
C ILE A 163 19.27 -21.09 -4.31
N GLU A 164 19.85 -21.65 -3.26
CA GLU A 164 19.19 -22.66 -2.44
C GLU A 164 18.62 -22.04 -1.16
N VAL A 165 17.36 -22.38 -0.84
CA VAL A 165 16.71 -21.96 0.41
C VAL A 165 16.72 -23.12 1.41
N ASN A 166 17.23 -22.85 2.62
CA ASN A 166 17.51 -23.84 3.67
C ASN A 166 16.27 -24.39 4.40
N GLY A 167 15.15 -24.65 3.71
CA GLY A 167 13.95 -25.28 4.30
C GLY A 167 13.09 -24.39 5.21
N LYS A 168 13.60 -23.26 5.71
CA LYS A 168 12.88 -22.36 6.64
C LYS A 168 11.66 -21.64 6.02
N GLY A 169 11.45 -21.75 4.71
CA GLY A 169 10.44 -20.99 3.96
C GLY A 169 10.95 -19.65 3.45
N ILE A 170 10.08 -18.92 2.77
CA ILE A 170 10.37 -17.59 2.22
C ILE A 170 9.23 -16.62 2.53
N LEU A 171 9.57 -15.34 2.67
CA LEU A 171 8.59 -14.27 2.70
C LEU A 171 8.41 -13.69 1.30
N ILE A 172 7.19 -13.29 0.98
CA ILE A 172 6.85 -12.61 -0.27
C ILE A 172 6.35 -11.21 0.07
N ALA A 173 6.93 -10.20 -0.59
CA ALA A 173 6.51 -8.81 -0.42
C ALA A 173 6.23 -8.14 -1.78
N PRO A 174 5.09 -7.48 -1.96
CA PRO A 174 4.85 -6.62 -3.12
C PRO A 174 5.69 -5.34 -3.05
N SER A 175 6.06 -4.79 -4.21
CA SER A 175 6.70 -3.48 -4.34
C SER A 175 6.13 -2.65 -5.49
N ILE A 176 5.96 -1.35 -5.29
CA ILE A 176 5.49 -0.41 -6.33
C ILE A 176 6.66 0.08 -7.18
N PHE A 177 7.81 0.34 -6.56
CA PHE A 177 8.96 0.95 -7.22
C PHE A 177 9.94 -0.05 -7.84
N LEU A 178 9.71 -1.36 -7.74
CA LEU A 178 10.56 -2.37 -8.39
C LEU A 178 10.54 -2.26 -9.93
N GLY A 179 9.45 -1.71 -10.49
CA GLY A 179 9.33 -1.34 -11.90
C GLY A 179 9.37 -2.53 -12.84
N SER A 180 10.19 -2.44 -13.89
CA SER A 180 10.31 -3.46 -14.95
C SER A 180 10.97 -4.77 -14.51
N ARG A 181 11.58 -4.84 -13.32
CA ARG A 181 12.12 -6.10 -12.80
C ARG A 181 10.98 -6.91 -12.19
N PRO A 182 10.75 -8.17 -12.62
CA PRO A 182 9.61 -8.95 -12.14
C PRO A 182 9.71 -9.27 -10.64
N ALA A 183 10.92 -9.59 -10.17
CA ALA A 183 11.20 -9.79 -8.74
C ALA A 183 12.70 -9.61 -8.43
N VAL A 184 13.00 -9.44 -7.14
CA VAL A 184 14.35 -9.46 -6.55
C VAL A 184 14.32 -10.38 -5.33
N PHE A 185 15.29 -11.28 -5.23
CA PHE A 185 15.48 -12.14 -4.08
C PHE A 185 16.47 -11.52 -3.10
N LEU A 186 16.03 -11.33 -1.85
CA LEU A 186 16.81 -10.78 -0.76
C LEU A 186 17.13 -11.88 0.24
N PRO A 187 18.38 -12.40 0.29
CA PRO A 187 18.72 -13.53 1.15
C PRO A 187 18.68 -13.18 2.64
N ASN A 188 18.86 -11.90 2.99
CA ASN A 188 18.85 -11.42 4.36
C ASN A 188 18.19 -10.06 4.44
N VAL A 189 17.13 -9.95 5.25
CA VAL A 189 16.44 -8.70 5.54
C VAL A 189 16.25 -8.56 7.05
N GLY A 190 16.64 -7.43 7.63
CA GLY A 190 16.46 -7.15 9.04
C GLY A 190 14.99 -7.25 9.46
N GLY A 191 14.72 -7.84 10.63
CA GLY A 191 13.36 -7.95 11.18
C GLY A 191 12.47 -9.02 10.54
N THR A 192 13.03 -9.91 9.72
CA THR A 192 12.28 -11.01 9.06
C THR A 192 12.55 -12.40 9.64
N SER A 193 13.10 -12.45 10.86
CA SER A 193 13.50 -13.72 11.51
C SER A 193 14.45 -14.56 10.64
N GLU A 194 15.35 -13.91 9.91
CA GLU A 194 16.32 -14.52 9.00
C GLU A 194 15.70 -15.26 7.80
N LEU A 195 14.41 -15.06 7.53
CA LEU A 195 13.79 -15.60 6.32
C LEU A 195 14.15 -14.74 5.12
N PRO A 196 14.57 -15.35 3.99
CA PRO A 196 14.79 -14.59 2.78
C PRO A 196 13.46 -14.03 2.26
N VAL A 197 13.54 -12.90 1.58
CA VAL A 197 12.37 -12.19 1.05
C VAL A 197 12.43 -12.12 -0.46
N LEU A 198 11.40 -12.65 -1.11
CA LEU A 198 11.15 -12.43 -2.52
C LEU A 198 10.27 -11.18 -2.68
N VAL A 199 10.85 -10.12 -3.22
CA VAL A 199 10.13 -8.90 -3.55
C VAL A 199 9.66 -8.99 -5.00
N PHE A 200 8.37 -8.82 -5.27
CA PHE A 200 7.86 -8.83 -6.65
C PHE A 200 7.24 -7.47 -7.03
N SER A 201 7.30 -7.15 -8.33
CA SER A 201 6.77 -5.89 -8.85
C SER A 201 5.24 -5.93 -8.95
N VAL A 202 4.60 -4.94 -8.35
CA VAL A 202 3.16 -4.70 -8.52
C VAL A 202 2.93 -4.00 -9.84
N ARG A 203 2.17 -4.65 -10.72
CA ARG A 203 1.79 -4.03 -11.99
C ARG A 203 0.57 -3.13 -11.81
N LEU A 204 0.78 -1.85 -12.03
CA LEU A 204 -0.23 -0.81 -11.98
C LEU A 204 -0.49 -0.30 -13.39
N ALA A 205 -1.76 -0.09 -13.73
CA ALA A 205 -2.10 0.65 -14.94
C ALA A 205 -1.61 2.11 -14.79
N PRO A 206 -1.21 2.81 -15.88
CA PRO A 206 -0.67 4.17 -15.78
C PRO A 206 -1.57 5.16 -15.02
N ALA A 207 -2.89 5.02 -15.13
CA ALA A 207 -3.86 5.84 -14.40
C ALA A 207 -3.87 5.54 -12.89
N GLU A 208 -3.72 4.27 -12.51
CA GLU A 208 -3.60 3.87 -11.10
C GLU A 208 -2.30 4.41 -10.50
N THR A 209 -1.19 4.29 -11.23
CA THR A 209 0.11 4.84 -10.79
C THR A 209 0.00 6.35 -10.55
N ARG A 210 -0.57 7.11 -11.49
CA ARG A 210 -0.76 8.57 -11.32
C ARG A 210 -1.65 8.91 -10.13
N SER A 211 -2.65 8.08 -9.84
CA SER A 211 -3.55 8.30 -8.70
C SER A 211 -2.84 8.21 -7.33
N LEU A 212 -1.67 7.56 -7.26
CA LEU A 212 -0.85 7.50 -6.04
C LEU A 212 -0.15 8.83 -5.70
N TRP A 213 -0.09 9.77 -6.64
CA TRP A 213 0.70 11.01 -6.50
C TRP A 213 -0.13 12.30 -6.45
N THR A 214 -1.43 12.21 -6.72
CA THR A 214 -2.27 13.37 -7.13
C THR A 214 -3.10 14.04 -6.03
N ALA A 215 -3.35 13.42 -4.87
CA ALA A 215 -4.25 14.01 -3.86
C ALA A 215 -3.98 13.51 -2.44
N GLN A 216 -3.15 14.20 -1.65
CA GLN A 216 -2.69 13.62 -0.39
C GLN A 216 -2.83 14.49 0.86
N ALA A 217 -2.59 15.80 0.79
CA ALA A 217 -2.74 16.64 1.97
C ALA A 217 -4.22 16.79 2.39
N LYS A 218 -5.10 17.10 1.43
CA LYS A 218 -6.52 17.42 1.71
C LYS A 218 -7.33 16.20 2.17
N ASP A 219 -7.11 15.03 1.59
CA ASP A 219 -7.86 13.82 1.94
C ASP A 219 -7.45 13.25 3.30
N ALA A 220 -6.17 13.38 3.66
CA ALA A 220 -5.68 13.00 4.98
C ALA A 220 -6.28 13.89 6.08
N GLU A 221 -6.33 15.20 5.86
CA GLU A 221 -6.97 16.17 6.77
C GLU A 221 -8.47 15.93 6.90
N ALA A 222 -9.18 15.63 5.80
CA ALA A 222 -10.61 15.36 5.83
C ALA A 222 -10.95 14.11 6.66
N LEU A 223 -10.19 13.01 6.51
CA LEU A 223 -10.40 11.81 7.30
C LEU A 223 -10.06 12.03 8.79
N ASP A 224 -8.97 12.75 9.05
CA ASP A 224 -8.57 13.14 10.39
C ASP A 224 -9.65 14.01 11.06
N ALA A 225 -10.30 14.92 10.32
CA ALA A 225 -11.43 15.71 10.80
C ALA A 225 -12.68 14.85 11.06
N LEU A 226 -12.96 13.86 10.21
CA LEU A 226 -14.16 13.01 10.31
C LEU A 226 -14.12 12.04 11.50
N MET A 227 -13.01 11.33 11.69
CA MET A 227 -12.89 10.29 12.73
C MET A 227 -11.85 10.61 13.80
N GLY A 228 -11.21 11.77 13.75
CA GLY A 228 -10.13 12.10 14.67
C GLY A 228 -8.81 11.45 14.27
N ARG A 229 -7.72 12.20 14.46
CA ARG A 229 -6.35 11.86 14.07
C ARG A 229 -5.93 10.45 14.51
N THR A 230 -6.17 10.08 15.76
CA THR A 230 -5.75 8.77 16.30
C THR A 230 -6.43 7.60 15.62
N ARG A 231 -7.74 7.67 15.35
CA ARG A 231 -8.48 6.59 14.66
C ARG A 231 -8.08 6.50 13.19
N ALA A 232 -7.93 7.64 12.52
CA ALA A 232 -7.45 7.68 11.14
C ALA A 232 -6.02 7.10 11.03
N GLN A 233 -5.13 7.45 11.96
CA GLN A 233 -3.78 6.90 12.03
C GLN A 233 -3.77 5.39 12.30
N LEU A 234 -4.58 4.91 13.26
CA LEU A 234 -4.71 3.47 13.51
C LEU A 234 -5.25 2.73 12.29
N LEU A 235 -6.26 3.27 11.60
CA LEU A 235 -6.80 2.68 10.38
C LEU A 235 -5.70 2.54 9.30
N ARG A 236 -4.88 3.59 9.09
CA ARG A 236 -3.72 3.54 8.18
C ARG A 236 -2.69 2.49 8.63
N LEU A 237 -2.38 2.40 9.93
CA LEU A 237 -1.40 1.43 10.44
C LEU A 237 -1.86 -0.02 10.28
N THR A 238 -3.18 -0.28 10.36
CA THR A 238 -3.74 -1.63 10.13
C THR A 238 -3.64 -2.13 8.69
N LEU A 239 -3.17 -1.30 7.74
CA LEU A 239 -2.82 -1.72 6.38
C LEU A 239 -1.71 -2.78 6.38
N VAL A 240 -0.68 -2.58 7.20
CA VAL A 240 0.44 -3.52 7.34
C VAL A 240 0.09 -4.68 8.28
N GLY A 241 -1.03 -4.57 8.98
CA GLY A 241 -1.32 -5.38 10.15
C GLY A 241 -0.51 -4.95 11.36
N GLY A 242 -1.03 -5.20 12.55
CA GLY A 242 -0.28 -4.98 13.77
C GLY A 242 -1.01 -5.48 15.02
N THR A 243 -0.23 -5.86 16.01
CA THR A 243 -0.74 -6.12 17.36
C THR A 243 -1.11 -4.81 18.06
N THR A 244 -1.96 -4.89 19.07
CA THR A 244 -2.32 -3.72 19.89
C THR A 244 -1.08 -2.98 20.42
N SER A 245 -0.06 -3.73 20.88
CA SER A 245 1.18 -3.16 21.41
C SER A 245 2.04 -2.48 20.35
N GLU A 246 2.16 -3.08 19.15
CA GLU A 246 2.90 -2.45 18.04
C GLU A 246 2.22 -1.18 17.55
N LEU A 247 0.88 -1.20 17.45
CA LEU A 247 0.08 -0.06 17.06
C LEU A 247 0.19 1.06 18.10
N ALA A 248 0.13 0.73 19.39
CA ALA A 248 0.32 1.68 20.50
C ALA A 248 1.66 2.41 20.41
N ARG A 249 2.75 1.66 20.19
CA ARG A 249 4.09 2.22 19.99
C ARG A 249 4.17 3.15 18.78
N ARG A 250 3.57 2.78 17.64
CA ARG A 250 3.62 3.58 16.41
C ARG A 250 2.77 4.86 16.47
N VAL A 251 1.66 4.82 17.21
CA VAL A 251 0.80 5.99 17.42
C VAL A 251 1.31 6.89 18.55
N GLY A 252 2.12 6.35 19.47
CA GLY A 252 2.58 7.07 20.66
C GLY A 252 1.50 7.18 21.75
N THR A 253 0.66 6.14 21.91
CA THR A 253 -0.40 6.10 22.93
C THR A 253 -0.42 4.76 23.67
N SER A 254 -1.29 4.62 24.68
CA SER A 254 -1.34 3.42 25.52
C SER A 254 -2.01 2.24 24.79
N ALA A 255 -1.63 1.02 25.18
CA ALA A 255 -2.27 -0.20 24.65
C ALA A 255 -3.78 -0.26 24.97
N ALA A 256 -4.20 0.28 26.11
CA ALA A 256 -5.61 0.38 26.48
C ALA A 256 -6.39 1.31 25.53
N ALA A 257 -5.84 2.50 25.23
CA ALA A 257 -6.45 3.43 24.28
C ALA A 257 -6.51 2.85 22.87
N VAL A 258 -5.45 2.17 22.41
CA VAL A 258 -5.47 1.48 21.11
C VAL A 258 -6.50 0.35 21.10
N SER A 259 -6.63 -0.43 22.16
CA SER A 259 -7.64 -1.49 22.25
C SER A 259 -9.06 -0.93 22.12
N GLN A 260 -9.34 0.20 22.77
CA GLN A 260 -10.62 0.90 22.63
C GLN A 260 -10.86 1.38 21.19
N HIS A 261 -9.88 2.07 20.59
CA HIS A 261 -10.00 2.59 19.23
C HIS A 261 -10.14 1.48 18.19
N THR A 262 -9.36 0.40 18.31
CA THR A 262 -9.49 -0.78 17.44
C THR A 262 -10.83 -1.48 17.64
N GLY A 263 -11.36 -1.52 18.87
CA GLY A 263 -12.74 -1.96 19.14
C GLY A 263 -13.78 -1.16 18.33
N ILE A 264 -13.69 0.18 18.34
CA ILE A 264 -14.59 1.05 17.57
C ILE A 264 -14.46 0.81 16.07
N LEU A 265 -13.23 0.79 15.55
CA LEU A 265 -12.97 0.57 14.12
C LEU A 265 -13.46 -0.81 13.67
N ARG A 266 -13.36 -1.83 14.54
CA ARG A 266 -13.83 -3.19 14.27
C ARG A 266 -15.35 -3.25 14.26
N ASN A 267 -16.01 -2.60 15.24
CA ASN A 267 -17.47 -2.53 15.28
C ASN A 267 -18.05 -1.77 14.07
N ALA A 268 -17.31 -0.81 13.53
CA ALA A 268 -17.64 -0.11 12.29
C ALA A 268 -17.31 -0.92 11.01
N GLY A 269 -16.79 -2.15 11.15
CA GLY A 269 -16.41 -3.00 10.02
C GLY A 269 -15.20 -2.52 9.23
N LEU A 270 -14.44 -1.54 9.73
CA LEU A 270 -13.28 -0.95 9.05
C LEU A 270 -12.01 -1.78 9.24
N ILE A 271 -11.94 -2.53 10.33
CA ILE A 271 -10.85 -3.48 10.61
C ILE A 271 -11.43 -4.83 11.07
N ARG A 272 -10.61 -5.87 10.96
CA ARG A 272 -10.86 -7.20 11.49
C ARG A 272 -9.67 -7.64 12.34
N SER A 273 -9.91 -8.55 13.27
CA SER A 273 -8.85 -9.12 14.12
C SER A 273 -8.70 -10.58 13.77
N GLU A 274 -7.47 -11.00 13.47
CA GLU A 274 -7.14 -12.40 13.19
C GLU A 274 -6.18 -12.89 14.28
N ARG A 275 -6.40 -14.11 14.78
CA ARG A 275 -5.51 -14.73 15.76
C ARG A 275 -4.44 -15.52 15.01
N ASP A 276 -3.20 -15.06 15.11
CA ASP A 276 -2.02 -15.77 14.65
C ASP A 276 -1.29 -16.35 15.87
N ARG A 277 -1.47 -17.66 16.09
CA ARG A 277 -1.00 -18.38 17.29
C ARG A 277 -1.44 -17.71 18.59
N ASN A 278 -0.48 -17.18 19.37
CA ASN A 278 -0.75 -16.52 20.66
C ASN A 278 -0.91 -14.99 20.52
N THR A 279 -1.08 -14.49 19.31
CA THR A 279 -1.07 -13.06 19.02
C THR A 279 -2.29 -12.64 18.22
N VAL A 280 -2.89 -11.51 18.55
CA VAL A 280 -3.99 -10.91 17.79
C VAL A 280 -3.44 -9.84 16.88
N ILE A 281 -3.67 -9.98 15.58
CA ILE A 281 -3.26 -9.02 14.56
C ILE A 281 -4.50 -8.31 14.04
N HIS A 282 -4.53 -6.98 14.17
CA HIS A 282 -5.56 -6.14 13.58
C HIS A 282 -5.20 -5.81 12.15
N ARG A 283 -6.10 -6.10 11.21
CA ARG A 283 -5.94 -5.84 9.78
C ARG A 283 -7.11 -5.03 9.26
N ILE A 284 -6.85 -4.16 8.30
CA ILE A 284 -7.90 -3.40 7.64
C ILE A 284 -8.89 -4.33 6.91
N THR A 285 -10.13 -3.91 6.69
CA THR A 285 -11.07 -4.58 5.78
C THR A 285 -11.10 -3.89 4.41
N GLY A 286 -11.80 -4.49 3.43
CA GLY A 286 -12.09 -3.83 2.17
C GLY A 286 -12.84 -2.50 2.36
N LEU A 287 -13.78 -2.42 3.33
CA LEU A 287 -14.48 -1.19 3.67
C LEU A 287 -13.53 -0.13 4.26
N GLY A 288 -12.67 -0.53 5.21
CA GLY A 288 -11.65 0.36 5.78
C GLY A 288 -10.74 0.97 4.70
N ARG A 289 -10.34 0.18 3.71
CA ARG A 289 -9.53 0.65 2.57
C ARG A 289 -10.29 1.63 1.69
N ALA A 290 -11.57 1.38 1.41
CA ALA A 290 -12.41 2.31 0.64
C ALA A 290 -12.54 3.67 1.35
N VAL A 291 -12.68 3.66 2.69
CA VAL A 291 -12.69 4.89 3.51
C VAL A 291 -11.35 5.62 3.43
N LEU A 292 -10.21 4.91 3.48
CA LEU A 292 -8.89 5.53 3.33
C LEU A 292 -8.65 6.17 1.96
N ASN A 293 -9.26 5.61 0.91
CA ASN A 293 -9.06 6.07 -0.47
C ASN A 293 -10.06 7.15 -0.91
N GLY A 294 -11.07 7.47 -0.09
CA GLY A 294 -12.17 8.37 -0.50
C GLY A 294 -12.97 7.85 -1.70
N LYS A 295 -12.81 6.58 -2.08
CA LYS A 295 -13.38 5.96 -3.28
C LYS A 295 -14.05 4.65 -2.91
N PHE A 296 -15.36 4.61 -3.09
CA PHE A 296 -16.12 3.37 -3.07
C PHE A 296 -15.96 2.70 -4.43
N HIS A 297 -15.10 1.69 -4.54
CA HIS A 297 -15.25 0.71 -5.61
C HIS A 297 -16.32 -0.26 -5.13
N ALA A 298 -17.56 -0.06 -5.57
CA ALA A 298 -18.53 -1.15 -5.54
C ALA A 298 -17.87 -2.31 -6.30
N ALA A 299 -17.62 -3.42 -5.61
CA ALA A 299 -17.30 -4.66 -6.29
C ALA A 299 -18.37 -4.88 -7.37
N PRO A 300 -18.03 -5.36 -8.58
CA PRO A 300 -19.07 -5.78 -9.49
C PRO A 300 -19.87 -6.84 -8.73
N ALA A 301 -21.12 -6.51 -8.40
CA ALA A 301 -22.07 -7.49 -7.92
C ALA A 301 -22.01 -8.60 -8.96
N GLN A 302 -21.52 -9.77 -8.56
CA GLN A 302 -21.72 -10.94 -9.39
C GLN A 302 -23.24 -11.02 -9.56
N PRO A 303 -23.76 -11.05 -10.80
CA PRO A 303 -25.16 -11.41 -10.95
C PRO A 303 -25.26 -12.84 -10.44
N GLU A 304 -25.66 -12.98 -9.18
CA GLU A 304 -26.22 -14.19 -8.66
C GLU A 304 -27.40 -14.50 -9.57
N THR A 305 -27.11 -15.29 -10.60
CA THR A 305 -28.12 -15.86 -11.47
C THR A 305 -28.74 -16.95 -10.63
N MET A 306 -29.62 -16.55 -9.72
CA MET A 306 -30.52 -17.46 -9.04
C MET A 306 -31.50 -17.92 -10.12
N THR A 307 -31.16 -19.04 -10.76
CA THR A 307 -32.06 -19.76 -11.67
C THR A 307 -33.24 -20.23 -10.83
N LEU A 308 -34.29 -19.42 -10.76
CA LEU A 308 -35.60 -19.88 -10.39
C LEU A 308 -36.06 -20.80 -11.52
N ALA A 309 -36.07 -22.10 -11.26
CA ALA A 309 -36.76 -23.08 -12.09
C ALA A 309 -38.26 -22.71 -12.07
N ASN A 310 -38.70 -21.94 -13.06
CA ASN A 310 -40.09 -21.60 -13.20
C ASN A 310 -40.80 -22.77 -13.87
N ALA A 311 -41.43 -23.61 -13.04
CA ALA A 311 -42.47 -24.52 -13.49
C ALA A 311 -43.67 -23.68 -13.93
N GLY A 312 -44.03 -23.77 -15.22
CA GLY A 312 -45.34 -23.38 -15.72
C GLY A 312 -45.40 -22.03 -16.45
N GLY A 313 -45.40 -22.13 -17.78
CA GLY A 313 -46.37 -21.47 -18.67
C GLY A 313 -46.56 -19.94 -18.61
N GLY A 314 -46.11 -19.27 -19.68
CA GLY A 314 -46.93 -18.24 -20.33
C GLY A 314 -46.54 -16.77 -20.13
N ARG A 315 -46.10 -16.15 -21.24
CA ARG A 315 -46.02 -14.71 -21.55
C ARG A 315 -44.88 -13.89 -20.93
N GLU A 316 -43.83 -13.69 -21.74
CA GLU A 316 -42.85 -12.62 -21.55
C GLU A 316 -43.53 -11.25 -21.56
N THR A 317 -43.39 -10.48 -20.48
CA THR A 317 -43.75 -9.07 -20.43
C THR A 317 -42.45 -8.27 -20.23
N ARG A 318 -41.94 -7.64 -21.29
CA ARG A 318 -40.79 -6.71 -21.22
C ARG A 318 -41.25 -5.36 -20.66
N VAL A 319 -40.70 -4.94 -19.53
CA VAL A 319 -40.84 -3.57 -19.00
C VAL A 319 -39.49 -2.85 -19.14
N PRO A 320 -39.39 -1.72 -19.89
CA PRO A 320 -38.16 -0.95 -19.94
C PRO A 320 -38.01 -0.09 -18.68
N ARG A 321 -36.94 -0.29 -17.90
CA ARG A 321 -36.56 0.64 -16.83
C ARG A 321 -35.96 1.91 -17.43
N GLN A 322 -36.82 2.93 -17.56
CA GLN A 322 -36.42 4.30 -17.85
C GLN A 322 -35.62 4.87 -16.67
N ARG A 323 -34.46 5.47 -16.97
CA ARG A 323 -33.69 6.31 -16.06
C ARG A 323 -34.49 7.59 -15.79
N GLN A 324 -34.84 7.88 -14.53
CA GLN A 324 -35.28 9.23 -14.15
C GLN A 324 -34.05 10.10 -13.84
N PRO A 325 -33.94 11.31 -14.40
CA PRO A 325 -33.06 12.35 -13.88
C PRO A 325 -33.72 13.07 -12.69
N PHE A 326 -32.92 13.36 -11.66
CA PHE A 326 -33.29 14.23 -10.54
C PHE A 326 -33.70 15.63 -11.03
N ALA A 327 -34.94 16.04 -10.74
CA ALA A 327 -35.42 17.40 -10.96
C ALA A 327 -35.14 18.27 -9.73
N VAL A 328 -34.37 19.34 -9.92
CA VAL A 328 -34.14 20.42 -8.95
C VAL A 328 -35.37 21.31 -8.90
N GLY A 329 -36.12 21.26 -7.80
CA GLY A 329 -37.29 22.10 -7.57
C GLY A 329 -36.91 23.55 -7.26
N ARG A 330 -37.20 24.46 -8.19
CA ARG A 330 -37.28 25.92 -7.94
C ARG A 330 -38.58 26.22 -7.19
N LYS A 331 -38.52 26.82 -6.00
CA LYS A 331 -39.66 27.56 -5.41
C LYS A 331 -39.55 29.04 -5.79
N ARG A 332 -40.56 29.55 -6.49
CA ARG A 332 -40.82 30.98 -6.70
C ARG A 332 -41.78 31.52 -5.61
N PRO A 333 -41.80 32.84 -5.39
CA PRO A 333 -42.30 33.47 -4.16
C PRO A 333 -43.80 33.81 -4.23
N LEU A 334 -44.43 33.93 -3.06
CA LEU A 334 -45.70 34.63 -2.88
C LEU A 334 -45.44 35.92 -2.08
N SER A 335 -45.67 37.06 -2.73
CA SER A 335 -45.81 38.39 -2.13
C SER A 335 -47.28 38.59 -1.76
N ALA A 336 -47.63 38.91 -0.49
CA ALA A 336 -47.86 40.25 0.08
C ALA A 336 -49.34 40.36 0.54
N PRO A 337 -49.79 41.43 1.22
CA PRO A 337 -49.25 42.08 2.42
C PRO A 337 -50.33 42.26 3.51
N LEU A 338 -49.94 42.63 4.74
CA LEU A 338 -50.81 43.44 5.61
C LEU A 338 -49.96 44.38 6.49
N GLN A 339 -50.17 45.68 6.27
CA GLN A 339 -49.88 46.86 7.11
C GLN A 339 -50.66 46.77 8.46
N VAL A 340 -50.41 47.44 9.59
CA VAL A 340 -49.60 48.59 10.07
C VAL A 340 -49.66 48.57 11.62
N ALA A 341 -48.76 49.34 12.25
CA ALA A 341 -48.82 49.98 13.60
C ALA A 341 -47.79 49.41 14.58
N ASP A 342 -46.64 50.05 14.79
CA ASP A 342 -46.36 51.26 15.58
C ASP A 342 -45.87 50.91 16.99
N GLY A 343 -44.78 51.55 17.41
CA GLY A 343 -44.27 51.46 18.78
C GLY A 343 -42.77 51.23 18.86
N GLY A 344 -41.99 52.30 18.68
CA GLY A 344 -40.57 52.29 19.00
C GLY A 344 -40.32 52.21 20.51
N LEU A 345 -39.15 51.72 20.89
CA LEU A 345 -38.29 52.41 21.84
C LEU A 345 -36.88 51.81 21.80
N ALA A 346 -35.90 52.71 21.74
CA ALA A 346 -34.49 52.42 21.91
C ALA A 346 -34.18 52.05 23.38
N CYS A 347 -33.19 51.18 23.59
CA CYS A 347 -32.31 51.29 24.75
C CYS A 347 -30.98 50.55 24.50
N ARG A 348 -29.92 51.33 24.30
CA ARG A 348 -28.51 51.00 24.57
C ARG A 348 -28.19 51.52 25.97
N VAL A 349 -27.69 50.67 26.86
CA VAL A 349 -26.67 50.92 27.90
C VAL A 349 -26.37 49.53 28.51
N SER A 350 -25.16 49.10 28.86
CA SER A 350 -23.85 49.72 29.10
C SER A 350 -22.75 48.72 28.76
#